data_AF-A0A1Q7TPK8-F1
#
_entry.id   AF-A0A1Q7TPK8-F1
#
_cell.length_a   1.000
_cell.length_b   1.000
_cell.length_c   1.000
_cell.angle_alpha   90.00
_cell.angle_beta   90.00
_cell.angle_gamma   90.00
#
_symmetry.space_group_name_H-M   'P 1'
#
loop_
_entity.id
_entity.type
_entity.pdbx_description
1 polymer ?
#
loop_
_entity_poly.entity_id
_entity_poly.type
_entity_poly.pdbx_seq_one_letter_code
_entity_poly.pdbx_strand_id
1 'polypeptide(L)'
;AAGPETVRAWIREFGRREVTSARKQLDETGNYHDHGTRGGLVASLALSAKGYNALGLLAEDFDGSSQSFRNGMKLRAFSLIARNRDPPPNEWEAPYQGDIHALVSLSHDSAEELAAKTREVSQGLKPIAEILTVERGTVLRNARGDPIEHFGYVDSRSQPLFLQADLDAEKAAGVDAWDPSAPLGLVLVDDPFTSEEDSFGSYLVFRKLQQDIANFDAGVKDLATRLAADEAVTGALVVGRFKDGTPVTLRPFDGLGPVNNFEYLARDPVGNRCPFHAHIRKANQRGANPFLNREQERSHRIVRRGVPYGVRPAPPGETSAGASASGEVGLLFQAFQSDIARQFEFIQRTWVDNPNFPEFLLFPGLNTGDDALIGQHPRAAQKWPRTWGRSGRFLDRLRFNFGDYVRLRGGEYFFAPSLSFLKNL
;
A
#
# COMPACT_ATOMS: atom_id res chain seq x y z
N ALA A 1 -24.70 -17.00 17.36
CA ALA A 1 -24.50 -16.00 16.30
C ALA A 1 -25.85 -15.38 15.96
N ALA A 2 -25.90 -14.07 15.71
CA ALA A 2 -27.13 -13.45 15.19
C ALA A 2 -27.47 -14.03 13.81
N GLY A 3 -28.76 -14.05 13.46
CA GLY A 3 -29.18 -14.47 12.13
C GLY A 3 -28.73 -13.48 11.04
N PRO A 4 -28.55 -13.91 9.78
CA PRO A 4 -28.13 -13.05 8.68
C PRO A 4 -28.95 -11.77 8.53
N GLU A 5 -30.27 -11.83 8.71
CA GLU A 5 -31.15 -10.65 8.64
C GLU A 5 -30.84 -9.58 9.68
N THR A 6 -30.45 -9.97 10.89
CA THR A 6 -30.06 -9.01 11.93
C THR A 6 -28.75 -8.30 11.56
N VAL A 7 -27.82 -9.03 10.95
CA VAL A 7 -26.55 -8.46 10.47
C VAL A 7 -26.78 -7.54 9.27
N ARG A 8 -27.60 -7.97 8.30
CA ARG A 8 -28.02 -7.15 7.15
C ARG A 8 -28.66 -5.84 7.61
N ALA A 9 -29.59 -5.89 8.56
CA ALA A 9 -30.24 -4.70 9.11
C ALA A 9 -29.24 -3.72 9.75
N TRP A 10 -28.22 -4.22 10.47
CA TRP A 10 -27.17 -3.36 11.01
C TRP A 10 -26.32 -2.72 9.91
N ILE A 11 -25.89 -3.49 8.91
CA ILE A 11 -25.12 -2.98 7.77
C ILE A 11 -25.92 -1.91 7.03
N ARG A 12 -27.23 -2.13 6.84
CA ARG A 12 -28.14 -1.17 6.23
C ARG A 12 -28.16 0.15 6.95
N GLU A 13 -28.31 0.10 8.27
CA GLU A 13 -28.35 1.31 9.08
C GLU A 13 -27.01 2.04 9.10
N PHE A 14 -25.91 1.30 9.20
CA PHE A 14 -24.56 1.84 9.13
C PHE A 14 -24.29 2.49 7.75
N GLY A 15 -24.69 1.84 6.66
CA GLY A 15 -24.58 2.36 5.30
C GLY A 15 -25.40 3.63 5.04
N ARG A 16 -26.55 3.77 5.72
CA ARG A 16 -27.41 4.96 5.62
C ARG A 16 -26.87 6.14 6.43
N ARG A 17 -26.36 5.89 7.64
CA ARG A 17 -26.00 6.96 8.59
C ARG A 17 -24.53 7.36 8.52
N GLU A 18 -23.65 6.38 8.37
CA GLU A 18 -22.23 6.56 8.68
C GLU A 18 -21.36 6.57 7.42
N VAL A 19 -21.60 5.68 6.45
CA VAL A 19 -20.70 5.50 5.30
C VAL A 19 -20.65 6.77 4.45
N THR A 20 -19.43 7.25 4.21
CA THR A 20 -19.16 8.50 3.48
C THR A 20 -19.09 8.22 1.98
N SER A 21 -19.93 8.90 1.19
CA SER A 21 -19.87 8.81 -0.27
C SER A 21 -18.67 9.59 -0.83
N ALA A 22 -18.19 9.21 -2.01
CA ALA A 22 -17.16 9.96 -2.72
C ALA A 22 -17.58 11.42 -2.97
N ARG A 23 -18.87 11.66 -3.26
CA ARG A 23 -19.41 13.02 -3.42
C ARG A 23 -19.34 13.83 -2.13
N LYS A 24 -19.80 13.25 -1.01
CA LYS A 24 -19.76 13.91 0.31
C LYS A 24 -18.32 14.26 0.69
N GLN A 25 -17.38 13.32 0.51
CA GLN A 25 -15.97 13.56 0.81
C GLN A 25 -15.37 14.67 -0.08
N LEU A 26 -15.73 14.72 -1.37
CA LEU A 26 -15.28 15.76 -2.28
C LEU A 26 -15.83 17.15 -1.87
N ASP A 27 -17.12 17.23 -1.54
CA ASP A 27 -17.75 18.47 -1.09
C ASP A 27 -17.14 18.96 0.24
N GLU A 28 -16.89 18.06 1.21
CA GLU A 28 -16.22 18.38 2.47
C GLU A 28 -14.78 18.86 2.26
N THR A 29 -14.06 18.26 1.32
CA THR A 29 -12.69 18.67 0.94
C THR A 29 -12.69 20.07 0.33
N GLY A 30 -13.62 20.35 -0.60
CA GLY A 30 -13.81 21.68 -1.19
C GLY A 30 -14.11 22.73 -0.13
N ASN A 31 -15.05 22.44 0.78
CA ASN A 31 -15.40 23.35 1.88
C ASN A 31 -14.22 23.63 2.83
N TYR A 32 -13.36 22.65 3.08
CA TYR A 32 -12.14 22.87 3.84
C TYR A 32 -11.18 23.82 3.12
N HIS A 33 -10.97 23.64 1.81
CA HIS A 33 -10.08 24.52 1.05
C HIS A 33 -10.62 25.95 0.90
N ASP A 34 -11.92 26.09 0.65
CA ASP A 34 -12.54 27.39 0.39
C ASP A 34 -12.80 28.18 1.68
N HIS A 35 -13.17 27.49 2.76
CA HIS A 35 -13.71 28.11 3.98
C HIS A 35 -13.00 27.68 5.27
N GLY A 36 -12.04 26.76 5.22
CA GLY A 36 -11.40 26.20 6.42
C GLY A 36 -12.32 25.33 7.28
N THR A 37 -13.51 24.98 6.79
CA THR A 37 -14.49 24.17 7.53
C THR A 37 -14.03 22.73 7.54
N ARG A 38 -13.74 22.19 8.73
CA ARG A 38 -13.31 20.79 8.87
C ARG A 38 -14.45 19.84 8.51
N GLY A 39 -14.12 18.79 7.76
CA GLY A 39 -15.03 17.69 7.49
C GLY A 39 -15.32 16.86 8.75
N GLY A 40 -16.31 15.98 8.65
CA GLY A 40 -16.65 15.06 9.73
C GLY A 40 -15.92 13.71 9.62
N LEU A 41 -16.51 12.70 10.26
CA LEU A 41 -16.07 11.31 10.16
C LEU A 41 -16.08 10.84 8.69
N VAL A 42 -14.98 10.21 8.27
CA VAL A 42 -14.95 9.39 7.06
C VAL A 42 -15.09 7.94 7.47
N ALA A 43 -16.18 7.28 7.06
CA ALA A 43 -16.42 5.88 7.34
C ALA A 43 -16.61 5.06 6.06
N SER A 44 -16.13 3.82 6.09
CA SER A 44 -16.41 2.83 5.04
C SER A 44 -16.58 1.43 5.65
N LEU A 45 -17.30 0.58 4.93
CA LEU A 45 -17.49 -0.82 5.26
C LEU A 45 -17.07 -1.65 4.04
N ALA A 46 -16.27 -2.69 4.25
CA ALA A 46 -15.88 -3.64 3.22
C ALA A 46 -16.15 -5.06 3.70
N LEU A 47 -16.52 -5.95 2.78
CA LEU A 47 -16.89 -7.34 3.06
C LEU A 47 -15.90 -8.28 2.38
N SER A 48 -15.45 -9.33 3.07
CA SER A 48 -14.71 -10.42 2.44
C SER A 48 -15.67 -11.34 1.69
N ALA A 49 -15.16 -12.23 0.84
CA ALA A 49 -15.99 -13.27 0.21
C ALA A 49 -16.73 -14.13 1.25
N LYS A 50 -16.09 -14.41 2.39
CA LYS A 50 -16.72 -15.11 3.51
C LYS A 50 -17.83 -14.29 4.16
N GLY A 51 -17.65 -12.96 4.21
CA GLY A 51 -18.70 -12.03 4.65
C GLY A 51 -19.93 -12.06 3.77
N TYR A 52 -19.78 -12.06 2.45
CA TYR A 52 -20.90 -12.23 1.52
C TYR A 52 -21.63 -13.56 1.75
N ASN A 53 -20.89 -14.66 1.83
CA ASN A 53 -21.48 -15.98 2.09
C ASN A 53 -22.22 -16.03 3.44
N ALA A 54 -21.67 -15.44 4.50
CA ALA A 54 -22.32 -15.34 5.81
C ALA A 54 -23.61 -14.50 5.79
N LEU A 55 -23.69 -13.55 4.85
CA LEU A 55 -24.90 -12.78 4.57
C LEU A 55 -25.86 -13.50 3.63
N GLY A 56 -25.57 -14.73 3.17
CA GLY A 56 -26.43 -15.46 2.23
C GLY A 56 -26.38 -14.93 0.80
N LEU A 57 -25.30 -14.25 0.42
CA LEU A 57 -25.03 -13.77 -0.93
C LEU A 57 -23.90 -14.63 -1.52
N LEU A 58 -24.09 -15.13 -2.74
CA LEU A 58 -23.13 -16.04 -3.36
C LEU A 58 -21.94 -15.23 -3.87
N ALA A 59 -20.76 -15.41 -3.27
CA ALA A 59 -19.55 -14.74 -3.74
C ALA A 59 -19.22 -15.10 -5.21
N GLU A 60 -19.78 -16.19 -5.74
CA GLU A 60 -19.69 -16.60 -7.15
C GLU A 60 -20.37 -15.63 -8.13
N ASP A 61 -21.26 -14.74 -7.64
CA ASP A 61 -21.91 -13.71 -8.45
C ASP A 61 -20.97 -12.54 -8.80
N PHE A 62 -19.82 -12.44 -8.12
CA PHE A 62 -18.75 -11.56 -8.56
C PHE A 62 -18.14 -12.06 -9.89
N ASP A 63 -17.70 -11.13 -10.73
CA ASP A 63 -17.16 -11.45 -12.06
C ASP A 63 -15.91 -12.37 -12.05
N GLY A 64 -15.44 -12.76 -13.23
CA GLY A 64 -14.26 -13.63 -13.37
C GLY A 64 -12.94 -13.05 -12.83
N SER A 65 -12.83 -11.73 -12.65
CA SER A 65 -11.64 -11.07 -12.09
C SER A 65 -11.53 -11.21 -10.57
N SER A 66 -12.63 -11.61 -9.91
CA SER A 66 -12.75 -11.76 -8.47
C SER A 66 -12.05 -12.98 -7.85
N GLN A 67 -11.37 -13.83 -8.62
CA GLN A 67 -10.86 -15.11 -8.11
C GLN A 67 -9.94 -14.95 -6.90
N SER A 68 -9.01 -13.98 -6.92
CA SER A 68 -8.14 -13.73 -5.76
C SER A 68 -8.95 -13.27 -4.55
N PHE A 69 -9.95 -12.39 -4.74
CA PHE A 69 -10.88 -11.99 -3.68
C PHE A 69 -11.66 -13.18 -3.10
N ARG A 70 -12.25 -14.03 -3.95
CA ARG A 70 -13.01 -15.22 -3.54
C ARG A 70 -12.15 -16.24 -2.78
N ASN A 71 -10.90 -16.40 -3.20
CA ASN A 71 -9.93 -17.25 -2.53
C ASN A 71 -9.55 -16.74 -1.13
N GLY A 72 -9.62 -15.42 -0.92
CA GLY A 72 -9.08 -14.75 0.25
C GLY A 72 -7.55 -14.77 0.29
N MET A 73 -6.98 -13.94 1.15
CA MET A 73 -5.53 -13.75 1.23
C MET A 73 -4.81 -14.96 1.85
N LYS A 74 -5.53 -15.76 2.64
CA LYS A 74 -5.00 -16.94 3.33
C LYS A 74 -4.74 -18.12 2.39
N LEU A 75 -5.43 -18.16 1.25
CA LEU A 75 -5.24 -19.25 0.30
C LEU A 75 -3.90 -19.09 -0.41
N ARG A 76 -2.97 -19.99 -0.10
CA ARG A 76 -1.69 -20.11 -0.81
C ARG A 76 -1.88 -20.93 -2.07
N ALA A 77 -2.52 -20.36 -3.09
CA ALA A 77 -2.56 -21.00 -4.40
C ALA A 77 -1.12 -21.23 -4.90
N PHE A 78 -0.82 -22.46 -5.34
CA PHE A 78 0.48 -22.82 -5.88
C PHE A 78 0.71 -22.12 -7.21
N SER A 79 1.42 -20.99 -7.22
CA SER A 79 2.04 -20.49 -8.44
C SER A 79 3.40 -21.18 -8.64
N LEU A 80 3.55 -21.84 -9.79
CA LEU A 80 4.80 -22.49 -10.19
C LEU A 80 5.89 -21.48 -10.58
N ILE A 81 5.52 -20.22 -10.85
CA ILE A 81 6.42 -19.21 -11.45
C ILE A 81 6.82 -18.12 -10.45
N ALA A 82 5.96 -17.80 -9.47
CA ALA A 82 6.25 -16.81 -8.43
C ALA A 82 5.36 -17.03 -7.20
N ARG A 83 5.95 -17.55 -6.11
CA ARG A 83 5.24 -17.62 -4.83
C ARG A 83 5.35 -16.27 -4.13
N ASN A 84 4.21 -15.70 -3.75
CA ASN A 84 4.19 -14.69 -2.71
C ASN A 84 4.86 -15.31 -1.47
N ARG A 85 5.89 -14.63 -0.95
CA ARG A 85 6.72 -15.16 0.14
C ARG A 85 6.17 -14.90 1.54
N ASP A 86 4.93 -14.42 1.61
CA ASP A 86 4.20 -14.26 2.85
C ASP A 86 4.34 -15.46 3.81
N PRO A 87 4.51 -15.20 5.12
CA PRO A 87 4.48 -16.25 6.14
C PRO A 87 3.13 -16.96 6.09
N PRO A 88 3.09 -18.26 6.39
CA PRO A 88 1.84 -19.02 6.42
C PRO A 88 0.85 -18.43 7.45
N PRO A 89 -0.47 -18.57 7.25
CA PRO A 89 -1.47 -17.95 8.13
C PRO A 89 -1.34 -18.31 9.62
N ASN A 90 -0.78 -19.47 9.96
CA ASN A 90 -0.55 -19.86 11.36
C ASN A 90 0.58 -19.07 12.06
N GLU A 91 1.39 -18.33 11.30
CA GLU A 91 2.40 -17.38 11.81
C GLU A 91 1.90 -15.94 11.88
N TRP A 92 0.67 -15.67 11.43
CA TRP A 92 0.05 -14.35 11.56
C TRP A 92 -0.39 -14.09 13.00
N GLU A 93 -0.69 -12.84 13.36
CA GLU A 93 -1.32 -12.52 14.63
C GLU A 93 -2.70 -13.18 14.73
N ALA A 94 -3.05 -13.66 15.93
CA ALA A 94 -4.22 -14.50 16.18
C ALA A 94 -5.53 -13.99 15.52
N PRO A 95 -5.87 -12.69 15.56
CA PRO A 95 -7.09 -12.17 14.92
C PRO A 95 -7.17 -12.38 13.41
N TYR A 96 -6.02 -12.53 12.74
CA TYR A 96 -5.95 -12.69 11.29
C TYR A 96 -5.89 -14.14 10.85
N GLN A 97 -5.77 -15.10 11.76
CA GLN A 97 -5.66 -16.52 11.41
C GLN A 97 -7.02 -17.13 11.03
N GLY A 98 -8.09 -16.64 11.66
CA GLY A 98 -9.46 -17.11 11.44
C GLY A 98 -10.22 -16.38 10.32
N ASP A 99 -11.52 -16.65 10.24
CA ASP A 99 -12.39 -16.10 9.21
C ASP A 99 -12.77 -14.66 9.53
N ILE A 100 -12.42 -13.76 8.62
CA ILE A 100 -12.75 -12.34 8.72
C ILE A 100 -13.88 -12.08 7.74
N HIS A 101 -15.01 -11.56 8.22
CA HIS A 101 -16.18 -11.26 7.39
C HIS A 101 -16.23 -9.84 6.87
N ALA A 102 -15.83 -8.87 7.69
CA ALA A 102 -15.98 -7.45 7.37
C ALA A 102 -14.81 -6.64 7.93
N LEU A 103 -14.59 -5.48 7.31
CA LEU A 103 -13.74 -4.40 7.80
C LEU A 103 -14.57 -3.13 7.88
N VAL A 104 -14.62 -2.51 9.05
CA VAL A 104 -15.15 -1.14 9.22
C VAL A 104 -13.96 -0.22 9.40
N SER A 105 -13.82 0.76 8.52
CA SER A 105 -12.79 1.78 8.59
C SER A 105 -13.41 3.10 9.02
N LEU A 106 -12.85 3.72 10.06
CA LEU A 106 -13.24 5.00 10.61
C LEU A 106 -12.03 5.92 10.62
N SER A 107 -12.16 7.15 10.12
CA SER A 107 -11.10 8.14 10.06
C SER A 107 -11.60 9.51 10.47
N HIS A 108 -10.81 10.22 11.27
CA HIS A 108 -11.14 11.55 11.77
C HIS A 108 -9.86 12.28 12.22
N ASP A 109 -9.85 13.61 12.13
CA ASP A 109 -8.70 14.44 12.57
C ASP A 109 -8.59 14.54 14.10
N SER A 110 -9.70 14.38 14.82
CA SER A 110 -9.73 14.33 16.29
C SER A 110 -9.68 12.88 16.78
N ALA A 111 -8.60 12.54 17.49
CA ALA A 111 -8.40 11.22 18.10
C ALA A 111 -9.46 10.89 19.17
N GLU A 112 -9.95 11.91 19.87
CA GLU A 112 -11.01 11.75 20.89
C GLU A 112 -12.34 11.36 20.23
N GLU A 113 -12.74 12.08 19.17
CA GLU A 113 -13.97 11.79 18.42
C GLU A 113 -13.88 10.44 17.72
N LEU A 114 -12.73 10.11 17.13
CA LEU A 114 -12.50 8.79 16.53
C LEU A 114 -12.63 7.68 17.57
N ALA A 115 -12.07 7.86 18.77
CA ALA A 115 -12.18 6.89 19.85
C ALA A 115 -13.63 6.76 20.36
N ALA A 116 -14.37 7.87 20.45
CA ALA A 116 -15.78 7.85 20.81
C ALA A 116 -16.61 7.09 19.78
N LYS A 117 -16.43 7.38 18.49
CA LYS A 117 -17.16 6.70 17.42
C LYS A 117 -16.79 5.22 17.31
N THR A 118 -15.52 4.89 17.51
CA THR A 118 -15.06 3.49 17.58
C THR A 118 -15.78 2.73 18.70
N ARG A 119 -15.94 3.33 19.89
CA ARG A 119 -16.67 2.71 21.00
C ARG A 119 -18.15 2.52 20.67
N GLU A 120 -18.79 3.53 20.11
CA GLU A 120 -20.21 3.48 19.69
C GLU A 120 -20.45 2.34 18.68
N VAL A 121 -19.69 2.32 17.59
CA VAL A 121 -19.80 1.28 16.54
C VAL A 121 -19.49 -0.10 17.13
N SER A 122 -18.45 -0.23 17.96
CA SER A 122 -18.11 -1.50 18.62
C SER A 122 -19.23 -1.99 19.54
N GLN A 123 -19.86 -1.10 20.30
CA GLN A 123 -21.00 -1.46 21.16
C GLN A 123 -22.20 -1.93 20.34
N GLY A 124 -22.48 -1.29 19.20
CA GLY A 124 -23.53 -1.71 18.27
C GLY A 124 -23.27 -3.07 17.61
N LEU A 125 -22.01 -3.44 17.40
CA LEU A 125 -21.62 -4.71 16.77
C LEU A 125 -21.63 -5.91 17.74
N LYS A 126 -21.31 -5.71 19.03
CA LYS A 126 -21.19 -6.80 20.02
C LYS A 126 -22.35 -7.82 20.05
N PRO A 127 -23.63 -7.43 19.89
CA PRO A 127 -24.73 -8.40 19.90
C PRO A 127 -24.78 -9.29 18.65
N ILE A 128 -24.15 -8.88 17.55
CA ILE A 128 -24.34 -9.49 16.22
C ILE A 128 -23.05 -10.02 15.59
N ALA A 129 -21.89 -9.55 16.04
CA ALA A 129 -20.59 -9.87 15.47
C ALA A 129 -19.51 -9.96 16.56
N GLU A 130 -18.52 -10.82 16.31
CA GLU A 130 -17.28 -10.83 17.07
C GLU A 130 -16.32 -9.79 16.50
N ILE A 131 -15.78 -8.93 17.36
CA ILE A 131 -14.75 -7.97 16.99
C ILE A 131 -13.40 -8.67 17.17
N LEU A 132 -12.83 -9.18 16.07
CA LEU A 132 -11.57 -9.93 16.08
C LEU A 132 -10.39 -9.06 16.53
N THR A 133 -10.31 -7.81 16.05
CA THR A 133 -9.29 -6.83 16.43
C THR A 133 -9.75 -5.40 16.10
N VAL A 134 -9.13 -4.42 16.74
CA VAL A 134 -9.24 -2.98 16.41
C VAL A 134 -7.84 -2.43 16.23
N GLU A 135 -7.45 -2.23 14.98
CA GLU A 135 -6.17 -1.59 14.64
C GLU A 135 -6.30 -0.07 14.69
N ARG A 136 -5.25 0.61 15.16
CA ARG A 136 -5.21 2.07 15.25
C ARG A 136 -4.01 2.61 14.48
N GLY A 137 -4.30 3.43 13.47
CA GLY A 137 -3.29 4.11 12.69
C GLY A 137 -3.26 5.61 12.96
N THR A 138 -2.09 6.21 12.83
CA THR A 138 -1.86 7.65 12.94
C THR A 138 -0.94 8.10 11.81
N VAL A 139 -1.30 9.19 11.13
CA VAL A 139 -0.41 9.80 10.12
C VAL A 139 0.82 10.37 10.81
N LEU A 140 2.00 9.88 10.43
CA LEU A 140 3.28 10.43 10.85
C LEU A 140 3.69 11.53 9.88
N ARG A 141 4.34 12.58 10.39
CA ARG A 141 4.86 13.69 9.59
C ARG A 141 6.30 14.00 9.94
N ASN A 142 7.10 14.37 8.95
CA ASN A 142 8.44 14.91 9.17
C ASN A 142 8.37 16.38 9.61
N ALA A 143 9.53 17.00 9.86
CA ALA A 143 9.63 18.40 10.29
C ALA A 143 9.06 19.42 9.26
N ARG A 144 8.89 19.03 7.99
CA ARG A 144 8.29 19.86 6.94
C ARG A 144 6.78 19.63 6.78
N GLY A 145 6.21 18.75 7.60
CA GLY A 145 4.80 18.37 7.52
C GLY A 145 4.48 17.32 6.47
N ASP A 146 5.47 16.80 5.72
CA ASP A 146 5.23 15.75 4.74
C ASP A 146 4.84 14.44 5.44
N PRO A 147 3.85 13.68 4.95
CA PRO A 147 3.48 12.39 5.51
C PRO A 147 4.60 11.36 5.27
N ILE A 148 4.97 10.63 6.32
CA ILE A 148 6.04 9.63 6.29
C ILE A 148 5.58 8.28 6.84
N GLU A 149 6.36 7.24 6.55
CA GLU A 149 6.29 5.94 7.25
C GLU A 149 7.39 5.82 8.33
N HIS A 150 7.46 4.68 9.04
CA HIS A 150 8.32 4.53 10.23
C HIS A 150 9.82 4.52 9.96
N PHE A 151 10.28 4.13 8.77
CA PHE A 151 11.69 4.29 8.37
C PHE A 151 12.06 5.77 8.09
N GLY A 152 11.05 6.64 8.00
CA GLY A 152 11.19 8.09 7.91
C GLY A 152 11.14 8.63 6.48
N TYR A 153 10.66 7.86 5.51
CA TYR A 153 10.54 8.28 4.11
C TYR A 153 9.15 8.85 3.83
N VAL A 154 9.09 9.91 3.01
CA VAL A 154 7.82 10.39 2.47
C VAL A 154 7.12 9.28 1.71
N ASP A 155 5.90 8.96 2.14
CA ASP A 155 5.09 7.87 1.58
C ASP A 155 3.84 8.41 0.87
N SER A 156 3.17 7.55 0.10
CA SER A 156 1.92 7.81 -0.61
C SER A 156 1.96 8.95 -1.64
N ARG A 157 3.16 9.44 -2.01
CA ARG A 157 3.34 10.52 -2.99
C ARG A 157 2.90 10.17 -4.42
N SER A 158 3.28 9.00 -4.91
CA SER A 158 2.95 8.56 -6.28
C SER A 158 1.67 7.73 -6.24
N GLN A 159 0.60 8.29 -6.79
CA GLN A 159 -0.72 7.65 -6.92
C GLN A 159 -1.21 7.77 -8.37
N PRO A 160 -1.98 6.79 -8.88
CA PRO A 160 -2.84 7.05 -10.03
C PRO A 160 -3.91 8.09 -9.64
N LEU A 161 -4.16 9.07 -10.52
CA LEU A 161 -5.11 10.16 -10.30
C LEU A 161 -6.32 10.04 -11.24
N PHE A 162 -7.49 10.40 -10.71
CA PHE A 162 -8.79 10.20 -11.38
C PHE A 162 -9.59 11.50 -11.47
N LEU A 163 -9.58 12.30 -10.40
CA LEU A 163 -10.32 13.56 -10.36
C LEU A 163 -9.55 14.65 -11.12
N GLN A 164 -10.28 15.48 -11.86
CA GLN A 164 -9.68 16.57 -12.63
C GLN A 164 -8.91 17.55 -11.73
N ALA A 165 -9.45 17.86 -10.54
CA ALA A 165 -8.77 18.74 -9.58
C ALA A 165 -7.41 18.19 -9.12
N ASP A 166 -7.30 16.88 -8.87
CA ASP A 166 -6.03 16.26 -8.50
C ASP A 166 -5.03 16.30 -9.66
N LEU A 167 -5.51 16.05 -10.89
CA LEU A 167 -4.70 16.13 -12.10
C LEU A 167 -4.17 17.54 -12.35
N ASP A 168 -5.00 18.56 -12.17
CA ASP A 168 -4.61 19.95 -12.35
C ASP A 168 -3.59 20.39 -11.29
N ALA A 169 -3.80 20.00 -10.03
CA ALA A 169 -2.85 20.25 -8.95
C ALA A 169 -1.49 19.58 -9.20
N GLU A 170 -1.48 18.33 -9.66
CA GLU A 170 -0.25 17.60 -9.97
C GLU A 170 0.42 18.15 -11.25
N LYS A 171 -0.36 18.58 -12.25
CA LYS A 171 0.15 19.24 -13.46
C LYS A 171 0.86 20.55 -13.14
N ALA A 172 0.39 21.31 -12.14
CA ALA A 172 1.10 22.50 -11.65
C ALA A 172 2.49 22.17 -11.07
N ALA A 173 2.69 20.95 -10.57
CA ALA A 173 3.99 20.45 -10.12
C ALA A 173 4.82 19.76 -11.24
N GLY A 174 4.24 19.60 -12.43
CA GLY A 174 4.85 19.02 -13.63
C GLY A 174 4.48 17.55 -13.86
N VAL A 175 4.12 17.21 -15.11
CA VAL A 175 3.74 15.85 -15.54
C VAL A 175 4.31 15.43 -16.90
N ASP A 176 5.22 16.23 -17.47
CA ASP A 176 5.76 16.01 -18.83
C ASP A 176 6.58 14.72 -18.97
N ALA A 177 7.20 14.26 -17.88
CA ALA A 177 7.92 12.99 -17.84
C ALA A 177 7.00 11.85 -17.39
N TRP A 178 6.18 12.08 -16.37
CA TRP A 178 5.27 11.05 -15.85
C TRP A 178 3.86 11.58 -15.69
N ASP A 179 2.96 11.12 -16.56
CA ASP A 179 1.52 11.34 -16.44
C ASP A 179 0.92 10.40 -15.37
N PRO A 180 0.36 10.90 -14.27
CA PRO A 180 -0.23 10.08 -13.21
C PRO A 180 -1.69 9.68 -13.51
N SER A 181 -2.30 10.16 -14.60
CA SER A 181 -3.70 9.87 -14.95
C SER A 181 -4.02 8.37 -14.99
N ALA A 182 -5.25 8.04 -14.64
CA ALA A 182 -5.76 6.68 -14.72
C ALA A 182 -7.25 6.66 -15.07
N PRO A 183 -7.72 5.65 -15.84
CA PRO A 183 -9.13 5.45 -16.06
C PRO A 183 -9.80 4.97 -14.77
N LEU A 184 -11.09 5.30 -14.58
CA LEU A 184 -11.87 4.84 -13.42
C LEU A 184 -11.86 3.32 -13.27
N GLY A 185 -11.91 2.58 -14.38
CA GLY A 185 -11.82 1.11 -14.40
C GLY A 185 -10.50 0.52 -13.89
N LEU A 186 -9.51 1.34 -13.52
CA LEU A 186 -8.33 0.89 -12.77
C LEU A 186 -8.66 0.60 -11.29
N VAL A 187 -9.73 1.21 -10.76
CA VAL A 187 -10.10 1.11 -9.34
C VAL A 187 -11.57 0.77 -9.11
N LEU A 188 -12.48 1.20 -9.98
CA LEU A 188 -13.91 0.92 -9.85
C LEU A 188 -14.31 -0.34 -10.64
N VAL A 189 -15.24 -1.10 -10.06
CA VAL A 189 -15.96 -2.21 -10.71
C VAL A 189 -17.43 -2.10 -10.39
N ASP A 190 -18.28 -2.62 -11.27
CA ASP A 190 -19.72 -2.72 -11.02
C ASP A 190 -19.98 -3.55 -9.77
N ASP A 191 -20.91 -3.09 -8.93
CA ASP A 191 -21.35 -3.85 -7.75
C ASP A 191 -22.38 -4.92 -8.16
N PRO A 192 -22.06 -6.22 -8.08
CA PRO A 192 -22.91 -7.27 -8.62
C PRO A 192 -24.21 -7.49 -7.84
N PHE A 193 -24.34 -6.92 -6.63
CA PHE A 193 -25.50 -7.14 -5.76
C PHE A 193 -26.51 -5.99 -5.77
N THR A 194 -26.45 -5.13 -6.78
CA THR A 194 -27.42 -4.08 -7.02
C THR A 194 -27.74 -3.97 -8.50
N SER A 195 -28.97 -3.58 -8.80
CA SER A 195 -29.43 -3.26 -10.16
C SER A 195 -29.54 -1.75 -10.40
N GLU A 196 -29.22 -0.94 -9.39
CA GLU A 196 -29.16 0.51 -9.55
C GLU A 196 -27.98 0.87 -10.47
N GLU A 197 -28.25 1.69 -11.48
CA GLU A 197 -27.24 2.23 -12.39
C GLU A 197 -26.16 3.00 -11.61
N ASP A 198 -24.95 3.08 -12.19
CA ASP A 198 -23.81 3.80 -11.62
C ASP A 198 -23.42 3.38 -10.18
N SER A 199 -23.66 2.11 -9.84
CA SER A 199 -23.30 1.53 -8.55
C SER A 199 -21.97 0.80 -8.62
N PHE A 200 -20.92 1.46 -8.11
CA PHE A 200 -19.57 0.93 -8.16
C PHE A 200 -19.01 0.60 -6.78
N GLY A 201 -18.20 -0.45 -6.73
CA GLY A 201 -17.33 -0.77 -5.61
C GLY A 201 -15.87 -0.88 -6.03
N SER A 202 -15.03 -1.36 -5.12
CA SER A 202 -13.60 -1.58 -5.38
C SER A 202 -13.07 -2.70 -4.50
N TYR A 203 -12.14 -3.49 -5.03
CA TYR A 203 -11.45 -4.49 -4.22
C TYR A 203 -10.42 -3.82 -3.32
N LEU A 204 -10.40 -4.21 -2.05
CA LEU A 204 -9.50 -3.72 -1.02
C LEU A 204 -8.57 -4.83 -0.54
N VAL A 205 -7.27 -4.57 -0.59
CA VAL A 205 -6.24 -5.38 0.06
C VAL A 205 -5.88 -4.72 1.38
N PHE A 206 -5.98 -5.46 2.49
CA PHE A 206 -5.50 -5.02 3.79
C PHE A 206 -4.34 -5.92 4.26
N ARG A 207 -3.22 -5.31 4.68
CA ARG A 207 -2.06 -6.01 5.24
C ARG A 207 -1.50 -5.24 6.43
N LYS A 208 -1.38 -5.90 7.58
CA LYS A 208 -0.61 -5.40 8.71
C LYS A 208 0.86 -5.75 8.50
N LEU A 209 1.68 -4.74 8.24
CA LEU A 209 3.11 -4.89 7.94
C LEU A 209 3.93 -4.31 9.09
N GLN A 210 4.51 -5.16 9.93
CA GLN A 210 5.42 -4.72 10.99
C GLN A 210 6.74 -4.25 10.37
N GLN A 211 7.30 -3.16 10.91
CA GLN A 211 8.55 -2.56 10.45
C GLN A 211 9.59 -2.60 11.56
N ASP A 212 10.77 -3.15 11.25
CA ASP A 212 11.91 -3.19 12.16
C ASP A 212 12.86 -2.02 11.89
N ILE A 213 12.59 -0.89 12.52
CA ILE A 213 13.33 0.37 12.31
C ILE A 213 14.82 0.17 12.66
N ALA A 214 15.11 -0.48 13.78
CA ALA A 214 16.47 -0.61 14.28
C ALA A 214 17.35 -1.45 13.34
N ASN A 215 16.84 -2.59 12.87
CA ASN A 215 17.58 -3.43 11.94
C ASN A 215 17.62 -2.83 10.53
N PHE A 216 16.60 -2.09 10.10
CA PHE A 216 16.65 -1.33 8.86
C PHE A 216 17.77 -0.29 8.88
N ASP A 217 17.81 0.57 9.91
CA ASP A 217 18.83 1.62 10.04
C ASP A 217 20.24 1.01 10.16
N ALA A 218 20.40 -0.09 10.92
CA ALA A 218 21.65 -0.84 10.99
C ALA A 218 22.07 -1.42 9.63
N GLY A 219 21.11 -1.94 8.86
CA GLY A 219 21.32 -2.43 7.50
C GLY A 219 21.78 -1.33 6.54
N VAL A 220 21.17 -0.13 6.62
CA VAL A 220 21.57 1.03 5.81
C VAL A 220 23.01 1.41 6.13
N LYS A 221 23.36 1.44 7.42
CA LYS A 221 24.72 1.75 7.88
C LYS A 221 25.76 0.74 7.42
N ASP A 222 25.49 -0.57 7.49
CA ASP A 222 26.41 -1.61 7.01
C ASP A 222 26.63 -1.48 5.49
N LEU A 223 25.53 -1.33 4.74
CA LEU A 223 25.59 -1.16 3.30
C LEU A 223 26.37 0.12 2.91
N ALA A 224 26.12 1.23 3.59
CA ALA A 224 26.79 2.51 3.35
C ALA A 224 28.30 2.39 3.59
N THR A 225 28.69 1.72 4.67
CA THR A 225 30.10 1.43 5.00
C THR A 225 30.78 0.64 3.89
N ARG A 226 30.13 -0.41 3.36
CA ARG A 226 30.69 -1.26 2.28
C ARG A 226 30.74 -0.57 0.92
N LEU A 227 29.85 0.37 0.68
CA LEU A 227 29.82 1.20 -0.52
C LEU A 227 30.80 2.38 -0.43
N ALA A 228 31.29 2.72 0.77
CA ALA A 228 31.99 3.97 1.06
C ALA A 228 31.16 5.19 0.62
N ALA A 229 29.87 5.19 0.99
CA ALA A 229 28.89 6.21 0.64
C ALA A 229 28.15 6.71 1.90
N ASP A 230 27.48 7.85 1.79
CA ASP A 230 26.64 8.37 2.87
C ASP A 230 25.40 7.49 3.12
N GLU A 231 24.96 7.42 4.38
CA GLU A 231 23.76 6.67 4.77
C GLU A 231 22.50 7.23 4.06
N ALA A 232 22.43 8.54 3.85
CA ALA A 232 21.28 9.19 3.21
C ALA A 232 21.08 8.71 1.76
N VAL A 233 22.14 8.70 0.94
CA VAL A 233 22.04 8.18 -0.44
C VAL A 233 21.86 6.67 -0.44
N THR A 234 22.48 5.95 0.49
CA THR A 234 22.34 4.49 0.60
C THR A 234 20.91 4.08 0.89
N GLY A 235 20.26 4.71 1.87
CA GLY A 235 18.84 4.52 2.12
C GLY A 235 17.96 4.92 0.91
N ALA A 236 18.34 5.98 0.20
CA ALA A 236 17.68 6.36 -1.04
C ALA A 236 17.85 5.34 -2.17
N LEU A 237 18.95 4.57 -2.20
CA LEU A 237 19.13 3.46 -3.14
C LEU A 237 18.24 2.25 -2.80
N VAL A 238 17.92 2.04 -1.51
CA VAL A 238 16.98 1.00 -1.04
C VAL A 238 15.55 1.35 -1.46
N VAL A 239 15.09 2.55 -1.13
CA VAL A 239 13.69 2.95 -1.35
C VAL A 239 13.46 3.44 -2.78
N GLY A 240 14.47 4.06 -3.38
CA GLY A 240 14.43 4.81 -4.64
C GLY A 240 14.11 6.30 -4.47
N ARG A 241 13.97 6.76 -3.21
CA ARG A 241 13.81 8.16 -2.81
C ARG A 241 14.56 8.42 -1.51
N PHE A 242 15.06 9.63 -1.33
CA PHE A 242 15.53 10.12 -0.03
C PHE A 242 14.36 10.23 0.95
N LYS A 243 14.67 10.33 2.24
CA LYS A 243 13.66 10.50 3.30
C LYS A 243 12.73 11.68 3.06
N ASP A 244 13.28 12.72 2.44
CA ASP A 244 12.62 13.97 2.08
C ASP A 244 11.72 13.86 0.82
N GLY A 245 11.69 12.69 0.16
CA GLY A 245 10.94 12.42 -1.05
C GLY A 245 11.69 12.62 -2.36
N THR A 246 12.91 13.17 -2.35
CA THR A 246 13.72 13.41 -3.56
C THR A 246 13.98 12.08 -4.30
N PRO A 247 13.65 11.95 -5.59
CA PRO A 247 13.95 10.74 -6.36
C PRO A 247 15.46 10.53 -6.56
N VAL A 248 16.00 9.40 -6.13
CA VAL A 248 17.44 9.11 -6.24
C VAL A 248 17.91 8.97 -7.70
N THR A 249 16.98 8.72 -8.64
CA THR A 249 17.30 8.68 -10.08
C THR A 249 17.69 10.06 -10.63
N LEU A 250 17.23 11.14 -9.99
CA LEU A 250 17.48 12.51 -10.45
C LEU A 250 18.82 13.05 -9.95
N ARG A 251 19.17 12.77 -8.69
CA ARG A 251 20.37 13.30 -8.02
C ARG A 251 20.80 12.44 -6.82
N PRO A 252 22.08 12.50 -6.39
CA PRO A 252 22.61 11.72 -5.26
C PRO A 252 22.51 12.43 -3.90
N PHE A 253 21.67 13.46 -3.76
CA PHE A 253 21.45 14.19 -2.50
C PHE A 253 20.01 14.70 -2.43
N ASP A 254 19.48 14.87 -1.21
CA ASP A 254 18.13 15.34 -0.96
C ASP A 254 17.92 16.84 -1.31
N GLY A 255 16.74 17.39 -1.02
CA GLY A 255 16.44 18.81 -1.17
C GLY A 255 15.57 19.20 -2.37
N LEU A 256 15.10 18.25 -3.19
CA LEU A 256 14.02 18.53 -4.15
C LEU A 256 12.63 18.35 -3.54
N GLY A 257 12.54 17.71 -2.38
CA GLY A 257 11.26 17.28 -1.84
C GLY A 257 10.61 16.17 -2.69
N PRO A 258 9.31 15.91 -2.48
CA PRO A 258 8.63 14.76 -3.06
C PRO A 258 8.21 14.98 -4.53
N VAL A 259 9.14 15.34 -5.42
CA VAL A 259 8.85 15.46 -6.86
C VAL A 259 8.46 14.10 -7.47
N ASN A 260 7.46 14.07 -8.36
CA ASN A 260 7.00 12.84 -8.99
C ASN A 260 7.16 12.81 -10.53
N ASN A 261 7.56 13.92 -11.13
CA ASN A 261 7.73 14.09 -12.58
C ASN A 261 9.07 13.52 -13.10
N PHE A 262 9.21 12.19 -13.12
CA PHE A 262 10.40 11.53 -13.65
C PHE A 262 10.12 10.13 -14.18
N GLU A 263 11.03 9.65 -15.03
CA GLU A 263 11.11 8.27 -15.52
C GLU A 263 12.54 7.76 -15.46
N TYR A 264 12.73 6.46 -15.68
CA TYR A 264 14.05 5.84 -15.55
C TYR A 264 14.83 5.77 -16.87
N LEU A 265 14.23 5.32 -17.98
CA LEU A 265 14.98 4.95 -19.19
C LEU A 265 15.85 6.08 -19.76
N ALA A 266 15.33 7.30 -19.81
CA ALA A 266 16.04 8.44 -20.41
C ALA A 266 17.31 8.86 -19.62
N ARG A 267 17.38 8.60 -18.31
CA ARG A 267 18.45 9.09 -17.42
C ARG A 267 19.24 7.99 -16.73
N ASP A 268 18.62 6.83 -16.57
CA ASP A 268 19.13 5.71 -15.78
C ASP A 268 18.76 4.35 -16.42
N PRO A 269 19.12 4.12 -17.70
CA PRO A 269 18.77 2.90 -18.42
C PRO A 269 19.46 1.65 -17.86
N VAL A 270 20.52 1.84 -17.07
CA VAL A 270 21.33 0.75 -16.49
C VAL A 270 21.18 0.62 -14.97
N GLY A 271 20.39 1.47 -14.32
CA GLY A 271 20.13 1.38 -12.87
C GLY A 271 21.33 1.71 -11.98
N ASN A 272 22.19 2.64 -12.42
CA ASN A 272 23.31 3.13 -11.61
C ASN A 272 22.96 4.40 -10.82
N ARG A 273 21.78 5.00 -11.03
CA ARG A 273 21.26 6.09 -10.20
C ARG A 273 20.22 5.60 -9.19
N CYS A 274 19.18 4.94 -9.68
CA CYS A 274 18.16 4.26 -8.90
C CYS A 274 18.22 2.77 -9.25
N PRO A 275 18.73 1.91 -8.36
CA PRO A 275 18.90 0.49 -8.67
C PRO A 275 17.59 -0.18 -9.08
N PHE A 276 17.66 -1.19 -9.93
CA PHE A 276 16.47 -1.92 -10.38
C PHE A 276 15.71 -2.63 -9.24
N HIS A 277 16.41 -2.94 -8.14
CA HIS A 277 15.85 -3.52 -6.92
C HIS A 277 15.34 -2.48 -5.91
N ALA A 278 15.48 -1.17 -6.20
CA ALA A 278 14.91 -0.13 -5.37
C ALA A 278 13.38 -0.23 -5.33
N HIS A 279 12.79 -0.06 -4.15
CA HIS A 279 11.38 -0.34 -3.91
C HIS A 279 10.43 0.34 -4.91
N ILE A 280 10.55 1.65 -5.09
CA ILE A 280 9.64 2.38 -6.01
C ILE A 280 9.85 2.01 -7.47
N ARG A 281 11.05 1.53 -7.86
CA ARG A 281 11.34 1.12 -9.23
C ARG A 281 10.75 -0.26 -9.48
N LYS A 282 10.93 -1.20 -8.55
CA LYS A 282 10.26 -2.51 -8.54
C LYS A 282 8.74 -2.38 -8.67
N ALA A 283 8.13 -1.57 -7.82
CA ALA A 283 6.68 -1.41 -7.75
C ALA A 283 6.06 -0.62 -8.92
N ASN A 284 6.86 0.18 -9.65
CA ASN A 284 6.43 0.90 -10.84
C ASN A 284 7.64 1.21 -11.74
N GLN A 285 7.74 0.51 -12.88
CA GLN A 285 8.88 0.64 -13.79
C GLN A 285 8.84 1.92 -14.65
N ARG A 286 7.76 2.70 -14.61
CA ARG A 286 7.56 3.94 -15.36
C ARG A 286 7.94 3.84 -16.83
N GLY A 287 7.45 2.81 -17.51
CA GLY A 287 7.72 2.54 -18.92
C GLY A 287 9.07 1.87 -19.19
N ALA A 288 9.81 1.49 -18.14
CA ALA A 288 11.06 0.73 -18.24
C ALA A 288 10.86 -0.79 -18.19
N ASN A 289 9.61 -1.28 -18.14
CA ASN A 289 9.36 -2.71 -18.15
C ASN A 289 9.79 -3.31 -19.50
N PRO A 290 10.61 -4.38 -19.51
CA PRO A 290 11.11 -4.96 -20.75
C PRO A 290 10.10 -5.82 -21.53
N PHE A 291 8.96 -6.18 -20.95
CA PHE A 291 7.95 -7.07 -21.56
C PHE A 291 6.63 -6.42 -21.87
N LEU A 292 6.29 -5.40 -21.09
CA LEU A 292 5.01 -4.73 -21.18
C LEU A 292 5.20 -3.40 -21.89
N ASN A 293 4.27 -3.08 -22.77
CA ASN A 293 4.17 -1.71 -23.22
C ASN A 293 3.71 -0.80 -22.05
N ARG A 294 3.82 0.52 -22.25
CA ARG A 294 3.51 1.51 -21.22
C ARG A 294 2.09 1.38 -20.66
N GLU A 295 1.10 1.09 -21.51
CA GLU A 295 -0.31 0.96 -21.11
C GLU A 295 -0.52 -0.28 -20.24
N GLN A 296 0.00 -1.42 -20.68
CA GLN A 296 -0.04 -2.68 -19.93
C GLN A 296 0.65 -2.54 -18.58
N GLU A 297 1.84 -1.95 -18.54
CA GLU A 297 2.57 -1.72 -17.29
C GLU A 297 1.76 -0.86 -16.32
N ARG A 298 1.15 0.22 -16.83
CA ARG A 298 0.33 1.14 -16.04
C ARG A 298 -0.98 0.53 -15.55
N SER A 299 -1.46 -0.53 -16.19
CA SER A 299 -2.69 -1.23 -15.76
C SER A 299 -2.51 -1.98 -14.43
N HIS A 300 -1.26 -2.26 -14.02
CA HIS A 300 -0.95 -2.91 -12.75
C HIS A 300 -0.97 -1.96 -11.54
N ARG A 301 -1.05 -0.63 -11.75
CA ARG A 301 -1.00 0.36 -10.66
C ARG A 301 -2.12 0.15 -9.64
N ILE A 302 -1.84 0.44 -8.37
CA ILE A 302 -2.77 0.37 -7.25
C ILE A 302 -2.99 1.74 -6.60
N VAL A 303 -4.13 1.93 -5.94
CA VAL A 303 -4.46 3.14 -5.17
C VAL A 303 -4.16 2.91 -3.69
N ARG A 304 -3.07 3.44 -3.16
CA ARG A 304 -2.65 3.18 -1.77
C ARG A 304 -3.32 4.14 -0.79
N ARG A 305 -3.82 3.60 0.33
CA ARG A 305 -4.48 4.30 1.45
C ARG A 305 -3.98 3.81 2.81
N GLY A 306 -2.71 3.39 2.86
CA GLY A 306 -2.10 2.88 4.09
C GLY A 306 -1.90 3.97 5.15
N VAL A 307 -1.85 3.56 6.41
CA VAL A 307 -1.59 4.44 7.56
C VAL A 307 -0.62 3.77 8.54
N PRO A 308 0.40 4.48 9.06
CA PRO A 308 1.29 3.90 10.07
C PRO A 308 0.54 3.52 11.35
N TYR A 309 0.92 2.42 12.00
CA TYR A 309 0.45 2.05 13.33
C TYR A 309 1.59 2.01 14.34
N GLY A 310 1.22 2.07 15.63
CA GLY A 310 2.18 2.07 16.73
C GLY A 310 2.87 3.41 16.92
N VAL A 311 3.49 3.57 18.09
CA VAL A 311 4.23 4.79 18.44
C VAL A 311 5.71 4.51 18.29
N ARG A 312 6.39 5.33 17.48
CA ARG A 312 7.82 5.22 17.25
C ARG A 312 8.57 5.39 18.59
N PRO A 313 9.51 4.51 18.94
CA PRO A 313 10.38 4.73 20.10
C PRO A 313 11.10 6.07 19.96
N ALA A 314 11.16 6.84 21.04
CA ALA A 314 11.93 8.08 21.06
C ALA A 314 13.45 7.78 20.91
N PRO A 315 14.25 8.71 20.37
CA PRO A 315 15.70 8.60 20.39
C PRO A 315 16.24 8.37 21.82
N PRO A 316 17.45 7.79 21.98
CA PRO A 316 18.07 7.63 23.30
C PRO A 316 18.16 8.98 24.04
N GLY A 317 17.53 9.08 25.21
CA GLY A 317 17.51 10.31 26.03
C GLY A 317 16.17 11.07 26.03
N GLU A 318 15.19 10.65 25.24
CA GLU A 318 13.85 11.25 25.20
C GLU A 318 12.77 10.24 25.64
N THR A 319 11.65 10.73 26.18
CA THR A 319 10.50 9.89 26.59
C THR A 319 9.42 9.87 25.50
N SER A 320 9.01 8.67 25.06
CA SER A 320 7.85 8.50 24.18
C SER A 320 6.60 8.22 25.01
N ALA A 321 5.73 9.22 25.18
CA ALA A 321 4.40 9.00 25.74
C ALA A 321 3.55 8.16 24.75
N GLY A 322 2.92 7.09 25.22
CA GLY A 322 1.97 6.29 24.42
C GLY A 322 2.57 5.13 23.62
N ALA A 323 3.77 4.64 23.95
CA ALA A 323 4.32 3.41 23.37
C ALA A 323 3.28 2.27 23.35
N SER A 324 3.14 1.57 22.23
CA SER A 324 2.20 0.44 22.13
C SER A 324 2.57 -0.64 23.15
N ALA A 325 1.59 -1.41 23.64
CA ALA A 325 1.84 -2.47 24.62
C ALA A 325 2.82 -3.55 24.13
N SER A 326 2.95 -3.73 22.80
CA SER A 326 3.96 -4.59 22.18
C SER A 326 5.25 -3.87 21.79
N GLY A 327 5.26 -2.53 21.79
CA GLY A 327 6.33 -1.71 21.19
C GLY A 327 6.43 -1.82 19.66
N GLU A 328 5.61 -2.65 19.01
CA GLU A 328 5.65 -2.86 17.57
C GLU A 328 5.04 -1.67 16.82
N VAL A 329 5.67 -1.36 15.69
CA VAL A 329 5.31 -0.29 14.77
C VAL A 329 5.25 -0.84 13.36
N GLY A 330 4.53 -0.18 12.48
CA GLY A 330 4.49 -0.58 11.08
C GLY A 330 3.46 0.17 10.27
N LEU A 331 3.01 -0.47 9.18
CA LEU A 331 2.04 0.09 8.24
C LEU A 331 0.80 -0.81 8.18
N LEU A 332 -0.38 -0.21 8.39
CA LEU A 332 -1.66 -0.81 7.99
C LEU A 332 -1.82 -0.53 6.51
N PHE A 333 -1.18 -1.35 5.68
CA PHE A 333 -1.21 -1.19 4.23
C PHE A 333 -2.62 -1.47 3.72
N GLN A 334 -3.13 -0.52 2.94
CA GLN A 334 -4.40 -0.61 2.26
C GLN A 334 -4.22 -0.21 0.81
N ALA A 335 -4.79 -0.99 -0.11
CA ALA A 335 -4.78 -0.66 -1.52
C ALA A 335 -6.12 -1.01 -2.18
N PHE A 336 -6.60 -0.09 -3.01
CA PHE A 336 -7.78 -0.26 -3.84
C PHE A 336 -7.40 -0.52 -5.30
N GLN A 337 -8.19 -1.38 -5.95
CA GLN A 337 -8.01 -1.83 -7.32
C GLN A 337 -9.28 -2.45 -7.88
N SER A 338 -9.37 -2.56 -9.21
CA SER A 338 -10.44 -3.30 -9.88
C SER A 338 -10.12 -4.80 -10.06
N ASP A 339 -8.86 -5.21 -9.99
CA ASP A 339 -8.44 -6.61 -10.12
C ASP A 339 -7.23 -6.91 -9.21
N ILE A 340 -7.47 -7.61 -8.10
CA ILE A 340 -6.42 -7.97 -7.13
C ILE A 340 -5.30 -8.80 -7.79
N ALA A 341 -5.67 -9.73 -8.68
CA ALA A 341 -4.73 -10.66 -9.31
C ALA A 341 -3.78 -9.92 -10.27
N ARG A 342 -4.33 -8.98 -11.05
CA ARG A 342 -3.57 -8.19 -12.04
C ARG A 342 -2.88 -6.98 -11.43
N GLN A 343 -3.26 -6.53 -10.24
CA GLN A 343 -2.66 -5.33 -9.63
C GLN A 343 -1.81 -5.71 -8.42
N PHE A 344 -2.39 -5.76 -7.21
CA PHE A 344 -1.62 -6.02 -5.98
C PHE A 344 -0.80 -7.32 -6.04
N GLU A 345 -1.42 -8.45 -6.38
CA GLU A 345 -0.72 -9.74 -6.41
C GLU A 345 0.31 -9.80 -7.53
N PHE A 346 0.05 -9.16 -8.66
CA PHE A 346 1.00 -9.08 -9.76
C PHE A 346 2.24 -8.29 -9.37
N ILE A 347 2.06 -7.10 -8.78
CA ILE A 347 3.19 -6.30 -8.27
C ILE A 347 3.99 -7.12 -7.25
N GLN A 348 3.33 -7.71 -6.26
CA GLN A 348 4.00 -8.46 -5.20
C GLN A 348 4.77 -9.67 -5.76
N ARG A 349 4.10 -10.55 -6.52
CA ARG A 349 4.67 -11.83 -6.97
C ARG A 349 5.62 -11.66 -8.15
N THR A 350 5.20 -10.88 -9.15
CA THR A 350 5.90 -10.81 -10.45
C THR A 350 7.04 -9.81 -10.44
N TRP A 351 6.93 -8.74 -9.64
CA TRP A 351 7.93 -7.68 -9.61
C TRP A 351 8.75 -7.70 -8.32
N VAL A 352 8.11 -7.54 -7.17
CA VAL A 352 8.76 -7.37 -5.85
C VAL A 352 9.51 -8.64 -5.42
N ASP A 353 8.82 -9.79 -5.34
CA ASP A 353 9.36 -11.09 -4.90
C ASP A 353 10.15 -11.82 -5.98
N ASN A 354 10.23 -11.25 -7.18
CA ASN A 354 10.91 -11.85 -8.32
C ASN A 354 12.34 -11.30 -8.43
N PRO A 355 13.36 -12.06 -8.00
CA PRO A 355 14.73 -11.58 -8.02
C PRO A 355 15.26 -11.41 -9.46
N ASN A 356 14.61 -12.05 -10.42
CA ASN A 356 14.97 -12.01 -11.83
C ASN A 356 14.36 -10.81 -12.57
N PHE A 357 13.44 -10.07 -11.94
CA PHE A 357 12.82 -8.89 -12.55
C PHE A 357 13.54 -7.60 -12.15
N PRO A 358 13.89 -6.69 -13.08
CA PRO A 358 13.70 -6.79 -14.54
C PRO A 358 14.92 -7.36 -15.31
N GLU A 359 16.10 -7.58 -14.68
CA GLU A 359 17.35 -7.81 -15.45
C GLU A 359 17.58 -9.23 -15.99
N PHE A 360 17.21 -10.31 -15.28
CA PHE A 360 17.49 -11.69 -15.73
C PHE A 360 16.84 -12.02 -17.06
N LEU A 361 15.70 -11.39 -17.24
CA LEU A 361 14.86 -11.51 -18.39
C LEU A 361 15.36 -10.67 -19.59
N LEU A 362 16.31 -9.76 -19.37
CA LEU A 362 17.05 -9.04 -20.42
C LEU A 362 18.40 -9.70 -20.75
N PHE A 363 19.03 -10.42 -19.81
CA PHE A 363 20.33 -11.08 -19.98
C PHE A 363 20.43 -12.40 -19.18
N PRO A 364 20.54 -13.57 -19.82
CA PRO A 364 20.70 -14.86 -19.13
C PRO A 364 21.90 -14.83 -18.17
N GLY A 365 21.67 -15.12 -16.88
CA GLY A 365 22.71 -15.20 -15.84
C GLY A 365 22.84 -13.97 -14.92
N LEU A 366 22.11 -12.88 -15.17
CA LEU A 366 22.10 -11.69 -14.31
C LEU A 366 20.83 -11.63 -13.44
N ASN A 367 20.94 -11.91 -12.14
CA ASN A 367 19.85 -11.68 -11.18
C ASN A 367 19.92 -10.23 -10.64
N THR A 368 18.77 -9.53 -10.58
CA THR A 368 18.60 -8.16 -10.03
C THR A 368 18.67 -8.14 -8.51
N GLY A 369 18.14 -9.19 -7.89
CA GLY A 369 17.84 -9.28 -6.47
C GLY A 369 16.38 -8.97 -6.19
N ASP A 370 15.94 -9.37 -5.00
CA ASP A 370 14.61 -9.05 -4.48
C ASP A 370 14.48 -7.53 -4.27
N ASP A 371 13.24 -7.03 -4.20
CA ASP A 371 12.96 -5.68 -3.69
C ASP A 371 13.71 -5.42 -2.38
N ALA A 372 14.45 -4.31 -2.32
CA ALA A 372 15.31 -4.03 -1.19
C ALA A 372 14.56 -3.60 0.08
N LEU A 373 13.28 -3.22 0.01
CA LEU A 373 12.53 -2.79 1.19
C LEU A 373 11.65 -3.90 1.75
N ILE A 374 10.86 -4.55 0.89
CA ILE A 374 9.84 -5.52 1.30
C ILE A 374 10.10 -6.94 0.77
N GLY A 375 11.19 -7.14 0.02
CA GLY A 375 11.62 -8.46 -0.43
C GLY A 375 12.15 -9.32 0.71
N GLN A 376 12.02 -10.64 0.55
CA GLN A 376 12.18 -11.63 1.63
C GLN A 376 13.14 -12.78 1.28
N HIS A 377 13.84 -12.73 0.14
CA HIS A 377 14.71 -13.85 -0.27
C HIS A 377 16.12 -13.78 0.33
N PRO A 378 16.51 -14.72 1.21
CA PRO A 378 17.86 -14.72 1.80
C PRO A 378 18.98 -15.05 0.80
N ARG A 379 18.63 -15.60 -0.38
CA ARG A 379 19.61 -16.08 -1.38
C ARG A 379 19.66 -15.25 -2.66
N ALA A 380 18.97 -14.11 -2.72
CA ALA A 380 18.92 -13.25 -3.91
C ALA A 380 19.51 -11.88 -3.63
N ALA A 381 20.79 -11.88 -3.24
CA ALA A 381 21.52 -10.66 -2.93
C ALA A 381 21.47 -9.67 -4.11
N GLN A 382 21.12 -8.44 -3.79
CA GLN A 382 21.10 -7.33 -4.73
C GLN A 382 22.52 -6.93 -5.15
N LYS A 383 22.60 -6.21 -6.27
CA LYS A 383 23.85 -5.64 -6.80
C LYS A 383 23.77 -4.12 -6.74
N TRP A 384 24.61 -3.51 -5.91
CA TRP A 384 24.56 -2.09 -5.58
C TRP A 384 25.60 -1.31 -6.37
N PRO A 385 25.24 -0.16 -6.99
CA PRO A 385 26.21 0.70 -7.64
C PRO A 385 27.15 1.33 -6.59
N ARG A 386 28.47 1.14 -6.75
CA ARG A 386 29.47 1.79 -5.88
C ARG A 386 29.58 3.29 -6.09
N THR A 387 29.21 3.77 -7.28
CA THR A 387 29.26 5.18 -7.63
C THR A 387 27.97 5.55 -8.34
N TRP A 388 27.24 6.50 -7.78
CA TRP A 388 25.98 6.96 -8.35
C TRP A 388 26.20 7.53 -9.76
N GLY A 389 25.35 7.11 -10.70
CA GLY A 389 25.34 7.63 -12.07
C GLY A 389 26.56 7.31 -12.93
N ARG A 390 27.51 6.50 -12.44
CA ARG A 390 28.68 6.07 -13.22
C ARG A 390 28.22 5.36 -14.49
N SER A 391 28.76 5.76 -15.63
CA SER A 391 28.47 5.10 -16.91
C SER A 391 29.10 3.71 -16.95
N GLY A 392 28.46 2.78 -17.66
CA GLY A 392 28.90 1.39 -17.78
C GLY A 392 27.96 0.43 -17.05
N ARG A 393 27.57 -0.63 -17.74
CA ARG A 393 26.40 -1.43 -17.38
C ARG A 393 26.65 -2.37 -16.18
N PHE A 394 27.90 -2.76 -15.93
CA PHE A 394 28.21 -3.90 -15.03
C PHE A 394 29.56 -3.86 -14.31
N LEU A 395 30.27 -2.72 -14.27
CA LEU A 395 31.59 -2.68 -13.61
C LEU A 395 31.43 -2.49 -12.09
N ASP A 396 31.95 -3.45 -11.33
CA ASP A 396 32.21 -3.36 -9.87
C ASP A 396 30.98 -2.97 -9.02
N ARG A 397 29.87 -3.72 -9.14
CA ARG A 397 28.74 -3.61 -8.19
C ARG A 397 29.04 -4.41 -6.92
N LEU A 398 28.72 -3.84 -5.77
CA LEU A 398 28.78 -4.55 -4.50
C LEU A 398 27.62 -5.55 -4.43
N ARG A 399 27.90 -6.82 -4.13
CA ARG A 399 26.87 -7.81 -3.82
C ARG A 399 26.55 -7.73 -2.33
N PHE A 400 25.32 -7.39 -1.98
CA PHE A 400 24.85 -7.29 -0.60
C PHE A 400 23.37 -7.63 -0.55
N ASN A 401 22.96 -8.45 0.43
CA ASN A 401 21.55 -8.83 0.59
C ASN A 401 20.90 -7.93 1.65
N PHE A 402 20.13 -6.95 1.19
CA PHE A 402 19.36 -6.05 2.04
C PHE A 402 17.89 -6.46 2.00
N GLY A 403 17.23 -6.57 3.15
CA GLY A 403 15.82 -6.94 3.25
C GLY A 403 15.48 -7.53 4.62
N ASP A 404 14.29 -8.12 4.74
CA ASP A 404 13.78 -8.74 5.98
C ASP A 404 13.48 -7.77 7.14
N TYR A 405 13.22 -6.50 6.82
CA TYR A 405 12.84 -5.47 7.79
C TYR A 405 11.34 -5.20 7.83
N VAL A 406 10.57 -5.86 6.96
CA VAL A 406 9.12 -5.75 6.88
C VAL A 406 8.49 -7.14 6.96
N ARG A 407 7.69 -7.38 7.99
CA ARG A 407 7.03 -8.68 8.22
C ARG A 407 5.52 -8.55 8.14
N LEU A 408 4.89 -9.39 7.33
CA LEU A 408 3.43 -9.53 7.34
C LEU A 408 2.99 -10.15 8.67
N ARG A 409 2.06 -9.49 9.35
CA ARG A 409 1.41 -9.93 10.58
C ARG A 409 -0.01 -10.44 10.36
N GLY A 410 -0.56 -10.25 9.18
CA GLY A 410 -1.89 -10.70 8.82
C GLY A 410 -2.56 -9.76 7.83
N GLY A 411 -3.63 -10.24 7.22
CA GLY A 411 -4.37 -9.49 6.23
C GLY A 411 -5.58 -10.24 5.70
N GLU A 412 -6.32 -9.58 4.83
CA GLU A 412 -7.42 -10.17 4.09
C GLU A 412 -7.74 -9.35 2.83
N TYR A 413 -8.43 -9.98 1.89
CA TYR A 413 -9.03 -9.30 0.74
C TYR A 413 -10.51 -9.02 0.98
N PHE A 414 -10.92 -7.80 0.65
CA PHE A 414 -12.29 -7.32 0.80
C PHE A 414 -12.80 -6.71 -0.50
N PHE A 415 -14.09 -6.50 -0.57
CA PHE A 415 -14.76 -5.64 -1.53
C PHE A 415 -15.43 -4.51 -0.75
N ALA A 416 -15.15 -3.26 -1.12
CA ALA A 416 -15.87 -2.09 -0.63
C ALA A 416 -17.07 -1.86 -1.56
N PRO A 417 -18.30 -2.26 -1.17
CA PRO A 417 -19.46 -2.18 -2.03
C PRO A 417 -19.97 -0.74 -2.19
N SER A 418 -20.86 -0.60 -3.16
CA SER A 418 -21.59 0.63 -3.41
C SER A 418 -22.50 1.01 -2.24
N LEU A 419 -22.83 2.29 -2.14
CA LEU A 419 -23.81 2.76 -1.15
C LEU A 419 -25.23 2.27 -1.44
N SER A 420 -25.58 2.04 -2.71
CA SER A 420 -26.88 1.49 -3.11
C SER A 420 -27.04 0.07 -2.58
N PHE A 421 -26.03 -0.79 -2.72
CA PHE A 421 -26.01 -2.10 -2.06
C PHE A 421 -26.18 -1.98 -0.55
N LEU A 422 -25.32 -1.19 0.11
CA LEU A 422 -25.34 -1.09 1.57
C LEU A 422 -26.69 -0.60 2.10
N LYS A 423 -27.34 0.35 1.44
CA LYS A 423 -28.62 0.94 1.89
C LYS A 423 -29.83 0.03 1.65
N ASN A 424 -29.69 -0.99 0.80
CA ASN A 424 -30.77 -1.88 0.37
C ASN A 424 -30.57 -3.36 0.75
N LEU A 425 -29.40 -3.73 1.29
CA LEU A 425 -29.12 -5.04 1.91
C LEU A 425 -30.08 -5.34 3.05
#